data_AF-A0A3G1JZF0-F1
#
_entry.id   AF-A0A3G1JZF0-F1
#
_cell.length_a   1.000
_cell.length_b   1.000
_cell.length_c   1.000
_cell.angle_alpha   90.00
_cell.angle_beta   90.00
_cell.angle_gamma   90.00
#
_symmetry.space_group_name_H-M   'P 1'
#
loop_
_entity.id
_entity.type
_entity.pdbx_description
1 polymer ?
#
loop_
_entity_poly.entity_id
_entity_poly.type
_entity_poly.pdbx_seq_one_letter_code
_entity_poly.pdbx_strand_id
1 'polypeptide(L)'
;PYYAYRDSTEKIPLEYALFESSSLVVDPATGLLYSNMFDAQLDAIYFAMTAMNFKTIKVMVTESGWPSKGSPKETAATPENALAYNTNLIRHVIGDPGTPAKPGEEIDVYLFSLFNENRKPGIESERNWGMFYANGTNVYALDFTGENSTPVSPTNSTTGTSPSPSSGPI
;
A
#
# COMPACT_ATOMS: atom_id res chain seq x y z
N PRO A 1 6.42 0.33 5.45
CA PRO A 1 7.13 -0.82 4.84
C PRO A 1 8.14 -0.50 3.72
N TYR A 2 7.73 0.19 2.63
CA TYR A 2 8.60 0.48 1.48
C TYR A 2 9.98 1.03 1.85
N TYR A 3 10.04 2.08 2.67
CA TYR A 3 11.32 2.71 3.02
C TYR A 3 12.27 1.78 3.78
N ALA A 4 11.74 0.98 4.71
CA ALA A 4 12.55 -0.01 5.44
C ALA A 4 13.14 -1.04 4.46
N TYR A 5 12.32 -1.56 3.53
CA TYR A 5 12.82 -2.43 2.46
C TYR A 5 13.89 -1.74 1.61
N ARG A 6 13.60 -0.55 1.07
CA ARG A 6 14.51 0.23 0.21
C ARG A 6 15.88 0.43 0.87
N ASP A 7 15.90 0.73 2.15
CA ASP A 7 17.13 1.05 2.89
C ASP A 7 17.87 -0.20 3.38
N SER A 8 17.30 -1.40 3.25
CA SER A 8 17.89 -2.64 3.75
C SER A 8 17.42 -3.88 2.97
N THR A 9 17.50 -3.81 1.64
CA THR A 9 17.03 -4.86 0.71
C THR A 9 17.68 -6.23 0.91
N GLU A 10 18.88 -6.27 1.49
CA GLU A 10 19.59 -7.52 1.80
C GLU A 10 19.07 -8.22 3.07
N LYS A 11 18.38 -7.48 3.95
CA LYS A 11 17.92 -7.95 5.26
C LYS A 11 16.41 -8.12 5.33
N ILE A 12 15.69 -7.32 4.54
CA ILE A 12 14.24 -7.30 4.51
C ILE A 12 13.80 -7.95 3.20
N PRO A 13 13.23 -9.16 3.25
CA PRO A 13 12.65 -9.78 2.06
C PRO A 13 11.50 -8.91 1.51
N LEU A 14 11.39 -8.82 0.19
CA LEU A 14 10.39 -7.99 -0.46
C LEU A 14 8.97 -8.46 -0.10
N GLU A 15 8.77 -9.77 -0.11
CA GLU A 15 7.52 -10.44 0.23
C GLU A 15 7.04 -10.09 1.66
N TYR A 16 7.94 -9.90 2.61
CA TYR A 16 7.60 -9.49 3.97
C TYR A 16 7.10 -8.04 4.03
N ALA A 17 7.63 -7.17 3.16
CA ALA A 17 7.16 -5.79 3.03
C ALA A 17 5.85 -5.68 2.23
N LEU A 18 5.54 -6.66 1.37
CA LEU A 18 4.36 -6.71 0.49
C LEU A 18 3.18 -7.53 1.05
N PHE A 19 3.26 -8.05 2.27
CA PHE A 19 2.27 -8.99 2.87
C PHE A 19 2.16 -10.35 2.16
N GLU A 20 3.21 -10.77 1.47
CA GLU A 20 3.23 -12.01 0.68
C GLU A 20 4.18 -13.07 1.26
N SER A 21 4.73 -12.83 2.46
CA SER A 21 5.66 -13.78 3.07
C SER A 21 4.95 -15.06 3.51
N SER A 22 5.55 -16.20 3.16
CA SER A 22 5.19 -17.51 3.68
C SER A 22 5.92 -17.85 4.99
N SER A 23 6.82 -16.98 5.44
CA SER A 23 7.63 -17.16 6.65
C SER A 23 7.25 -16.13 7.71
N LEU A 24 7.45 -16.50 8.97
CA LEU A 24 7.21 -15.61 10.11
C LEU A 24 8.53 -15.04 10.63
N VAL A 25 8.55 -13.75 10.90
CA VAL A 25 9.63 -13.08 11.62
C VAL A 25 9.30 -13.08 13.11
N VAL A 26 10.22 -13.60 13.92
CA VAL A 26 10.06 -13.61 15.38
C VAL A 26 10.67 -12.33 15.95
N ASP A 27 9.90 -11.58 16.74
CA ASP A 27 10.48 -10.55 17.60
C ASP A 27 11.10 -11.22 18.85
N PRO A 28 12.43 -11.17 19.03
CA PRO A 28 13.08 -11.84 20.16
C PRO A 28 12.73 -11.25 21.52
N ALA A 29 12.23 -10.01 21.59
CA ALA A 29 11.88 -9.37 22.85
C ALA A 29 10.52 -9.84 23.40
N THR A 30 9.54 -10.00 22.50
CA THR A 30 8.15 -10.32 22.88
C THR A 30 7.76 -11.76 22.57
N GLY A 31 8.47 -12.43 21.66
CA GLY A 31 8.11 -13.73 21.11
C GLY A 31 6.96 -13.67 20.09
N LEU A 32 6.49 -12.47 19.72
CA LEU A 32 5.45 -12.30 18.71
C LEU A 32 5.97 -12.68 17.32
N LEU A 33 5.07 -13.21 16.51
CA LEU A 33 5.34 -13.69 15.16
C LEU A 33 4.65 -12.77 14.16
N TYR A 34 5.42 -12.23 13.22
CA TYR A 34 4.94 -11.30 12.22
C TYR A 34 5.07 -11.92 10.83
N SER A 35 3.96 -12.01 10.11
CA SER A 35 3.92 -12.44 8.70
C SER A 35 4.18 -11.28 7.73
N ASN A 36 4.03 -10.04 8.19
CA ASN A 36 4.25 -8.84 7.39
C ASN A 36 4.94 -7.73 8.21
N MET A 37 5.58 -6.81 7.52
CA MET A 37 6.31 -5.70 8.13
C MET A 37 5.40 -4.61 8.71
N PHE A 38 4.21 -4.42 8.15
CA PHE A 38 3.29 -3.37 8.59
C PHE A 38 2.90 -3.58 10.07
N ASP A 39 2.55 -4.81 10.43
CA ASP A 39 2.21 -5.18 11.81
C ASP A 39 3.39 -4.97 12.75
N ALA A 40 4.58 -5.41 12.35
CA ALA A 40 5.79 -5.23 13.16
C ALA A 40 6.11 -3.75 13.42
N GLN A 41 5.91 -2.89 12.41
CA GLN A 41 6.10 -1.44 12.56
C GLN A 41 5.04 -0.82 13.47
N LEU A 42 3.79 -1.27 13.38
CA LEU A 42 2.70 -0.76 14.19
C LEU A 42 2.82 -1.21 15.66
N ASP A 43 3.18 -2.47 15.90
CA ASP A 43 3.43 -3.00 17.23
C ASP A 43 4.64 -2.34 17.90
N ALA A 44 5.68 -2.00 17.14
CA ALA A 44 6.79 -1.20 17.69
C ALA A 44 6.31 0.15 18.26
N ILE A 45 5.32 0.80 17.62
CA ILE A 45 4.71 2.04 18.14
C ILE A 45 3.90 1.75 19.40
N TYR A 46 3.06 0.71 19.41
CA TYR A 46 2.28 0.32 20.59
C TYR A 46 3.16 -0.02 21.80
N PHE A 47 4.26 -0.74 21.60
CA PHE A 47 5.21 -1.05 22.65
C PHE A 47 5.93 0.20 23.17
N ALA A 48 6.33 1.12 22.28
CA ALA A 48 6.94 2.39 22.69
C ALA A 48 5.97 3.24 23.55
N MET A 49 4.71 3.35 23.13
CA MET A 49 3.67 4.05 23.90
C MET A 49 3.42 3.39 25.25
N THR A 50 3.35 2.07 25.28
CA THR A 50 3.18 1.29 26.52
C THR A 50 4.35 1.49 27.48
N ALA A 51 5.59 1.53 26.98
CA ALA A 51 6.78 1.81 27.77
C ALA A 51 6.76 3.22 28.41
N MET A 52 6.09 4.17 27.76
CA MET A 52 5.83 5.51 28.30
C MET A 52 4.54 5.61 29.14
N ASN A 53 3.90 4.48 29.43
CA ASN A 53 2.64 4.35 30.18
C ASN A 53 1.41 4.98 29.50
N PHE A 54 1.44 5.18 28.17
CA PHE A 54 0.29 5.55 27.36
C PHE A 54 -0.41 4.30 26.82
N LYS A 55 -1.43 3.82 27.55
CA LYS A 55 -2.10 2.54 27.23
C LYS A 55 -3.46 2.68 26.55
N THR A 56 -4.05 3.88 26.56
CA THR A 56 -5.42 4.14 26.09
C THR A 56 -5.49 4.99 24.82
N ILE A 57 -4.34 5.49 24.34
CA ILE A 57 -4.29 6.30 23.13
C ILE A 57 -4.40 5.37 21.92
N LYS A 58 -5.36 5.64 21.05
CA LYS A 58 -5.53 4.93 19.78
C LYS A 58 -4.52 5.42 18.75
N VAL A 59 -4.01 4.51 17.93
CA VAL A 59 -3.10 4.81 16.83
C VAL A 59 -3.88 4.78 15.52
N MET A 60 -3.55 5.72 14.63
CA MET A 60 -4.03 5.79 13.26
C MET A 60 -2.80 5.84 12.34
N VAL A 61 -2.85 5.12 11.23
CA VAL A 61 -1.81 5.19 10.21
C VAL A 61 -2.20 6.25 9.20
N THR A 62 -1.63 7.43 9.33
CA THR A 62 -2.00 8.60 8.50
C THR A 62 -1.46 8.52 7.08
N GLU A 63 -0.42 7.74 6.83
CA GLU A 63 0.15 7.52 5.50
C GLU A 63 0.76 6.12 5.42
N SER A 64 0.31 5.33 4.44
CA SER A 64 1.03 4.14 4.01
C SER A 64 0.78 3.88 2.52
N GLY A 65 1.78 3.38 1.81
CA GLY A 65 1.68 3.12 0.38
C GLY A 65 2.94 2.50 -0.17
N TRP A 66 3.03 2.49 -1.50
CA TRP A 66 4.20 2.01 -2.23
C TRP A 66 4.32 2.72 -3.58
N PRO A 67 5.51 3.20 -3.99
CA PRO A 67 5.66 3.97 -5.21
C PRO A 67 5.64 3.07 -6.44
N SER A 68 4.96 3.53 -7.49
CA SER A 68 4.81 2.81 -8.76
C SER A 68 5.98 2.99 -9.72
N LYS A 69 6.90 3.91 -9.42
CA LYS A 69 8.08 4.20 -10.24
C LYS A 69 9.14 4.86 -9.38
N GLY A 70 10.40 4.47 -9.54
CA GLY A 70 11.53 5.12 -8.90
C GLY A 70 12.71 5.26 -9.85
N SER A 71 13.84 5.69 -9.28
CA SER A 71 15.12 5.75 -9.99
C SER A 71 15.62 4.33 -10.33
N PRO A 72 16.64 4.16 -11.19
CA PRO A 72 17.16 2.82 -11.54
C PRO A 72 17.65 1.97 -10.35
N LYS A 73 17.92 2.59 -9.19
CA LYS A 73 18.29 1.89 -7.95
C LYS A 73 17.09 1.45 -7.11
N GLU A 74 15.91 2.00 -7.36
CA GLU A 74 14.67 1.72 -6.65
C GLU A 74 13.88 0.64 -7.40
N THR A 75 14.50 -0.52 -7.59
CA THR A 75 13.99 -1.60 -8.46
C THR A 75 12.63 -2.15 -8.03
N ALA A 76 12.27 -2.00 -6.75
CA ALA A 76 10.96 -2.43 -6.24
C ALA A 76 9.86 -1.36 -6.39
N ALA A 77 10.18 -0.14 -6.82
CA ALA A 77 9.19 0.88 -7.12
C ALA A 77 8.60 0.63 -8.51
N THR A 78 7.63 -0.28 -8.59
CA THR A 78 6.97 -0.67 -9.84
C THR A 78 5.44 -0.66 -9.66
N PRO A 79 4.65 -0.52 -10.75
CA PRO A 79 3.20 -0.56 -10.65
C PRO A 79 2.69 -1.88 -10.06
N GLU A 80 3.35 -3.00 -10.33
CA GLU A 80 2.99 -4.33 -9.83
C GLU A 80 3.15 -4.42 -8.31
N ASN A 81 4.29 -3.99 -7.78
CA ASN A 81 4.51 -3.99 -6.33
C ASN A 81 3.62 -2.95 -5.62
N ALA A 82 3.35 -1.81 -6.27
CA ALA A 82 2.43 -0.81 -5.72
C ALA A 82 1.00 -1.34 -5.61
N LEU A 83 0.55 -2.04 -6.65
CA LEU A 83 -0.74 -2.74 -6.66
C LEU A 83 -0.78 -3.84 -5.60
N ALA A 84 0.25 -4.68 -5.50
CA ALA A 84 0.33 -5.75 -4.51
C ALA A 84 0.26 -5.20 -3.08
N TYR A 85 1.11 -4.23 -2.75
CA TYR A 85 1.15 -3.62 -1.42
C TYR A 85 -0.20 -3.02 -1.02
N ASN A 86 -0.77 -2.13 -1.85
CA ASN A 86 -1.99 -1.43 -1.50
C ASN A 86 -3.20 -2.37 -1.46
N THR A 87 -3.26 -3.38 -2.35
CA THR A 87 -4.32 -4.40 -2.32
C THR A 87 -4.24 -5.22 -1.05
N ASN A 88 -3.05 -5.70 -0.68
CA ASN A 88 -2.89 -6.54 0.51
C ASN A 88 -3.09 -5.74 1.80
N LEU A 89 -2.69 -4.48 1.84
CA LEU A 89 -2.99 -3.59 2.97
C LEU A 89 -4.50 -3.42 3.17
N ILE A 90 -5.26 -3.17 2.11
CA ILE A 90 -6.73 -3.06 2.19
C ILE A 90 -7.33 -4.38 2.71
N ARG A 91 -6.91 -5.52 2.14
CA ARG A 91 -7.40 -6.83 2.57
C ARG A 91 -7.08 -7.13 4.03
N HIS A 92 -5.88 -6.78 4.48
CA HIS A 92 -5.47 -6.97 5.86
C HIS A 92 -6.35 -6.13 6.80
N VAL A 93 -6.50 -4.84 6.52
CA VAL A 93 -7.29 -3.92 7.37
C VAL A 93 -8.78 -4.32 7.42
N ILE A 94 -9.35 -4.83 6.32
CA ILE A 94 -10.76 -5.22 6.24
C ILE A 94 -11.01 -6.65 6.75
N GLY A 95 -10.16 -7.60 6.36
CA GLY A 95 -10.41 -9.04 6.50
C GLY A 95 -9.77 -9.69 7.73
N ASP A 96 -8.69 -9.13 8.25
CA ASP A 96 -7.97 -9.64 9.43
C ASP A 96 -7.43 -8.46 10.26
N PRO A 97 -8.33 -7.67 10.88
CA PRO A 97 -7.94 -6.43 11.52
C PRO A 97 -7.08 -6.64 12.76
N GLY A 98 -6.17 -5.70 12.99
CA GLY A 98 -5.29 -5.67 14.14
C GLY A 98 -3.89 -6.18 13.81
N THR A 99 -3.18 -6.58 14.85
CA THR A 99 -1.76 -6.95 14.82
C THR A 99 -1.51 -8.08 15.81
N PRO A 100 -0.35 -8.76 15.78
CA PRO A 100 -0.01 -9.76 16.80
C PRO A 100 -0.12 -9.27 18.25
N ALA A 101 0.26 -8.02 18.57
CA ALA A 101 0.12 -7.48 19.93
C ALA A 101 -1.31 -7.00 20.25
N LYS A 102 -2.09 -6.62 19.22
CA LYS A 102 -3.48 -6.14 19.35
C LYS A 102 -4.41 -6.82 18.34
N PRO A 103 -4.69 -8.12 18.50
CA PRO A 103 -5.50 -8.88 17.55
C PRO A 103 -6.96 -8.42 17.60
N GLY A 104 -7.57 -8.22 16.43
CA GLY A 104 -8.95 -7.76 16.28
C GLY A 104 -9.17 -6.27 16.54
N GLU A 105 -8.12 -5.49 16.82
CA GLU A 105 -8.23 -4.04 16.99
C GLU A 105 -8.25 -3.35 15.63
N GLU A 106 -9.40 -2.82 15.23
CA GLU A 106 -9.54 -2.04 14.01
C GLU A 106 -8.64 -0.79 14.03
N ILE A 107 -7.98 -0.53 12.91
CA ILE A 107 -7.07 0.60 12.73
C ILE A 107 -7.49 1.38 11.49
N ASP A 108 -7.62 2.70 11.66
CA ASP A 108 -7.79 3.62 10.53
C ASP A 108 -6.46 3.75 9.78
N VAL A 109 -6.48 3.43 8.48
CA VAL A 109 -5.31 3.52 7.59
C VAL A 109 -5.64 4.37 6.38
N TYR A 110 -4.78 5.35 6.10
CA TYR A 110 -4.90 6.25 4.96
C TYR A 110 -3.85 5.90 3.92
N LEU A 111 -4.31 5.51 2.73
CA LEU A 111 -3.45 5.22 1.60
C LEU A 111 -2.79 6.51 1.08
N PHE A 112 -1.47 6.48 0.98
CA PHE A 112 -0.67 7.54 0.38
C PHE A 112 -0.24 7.12 -1.03
N SER A 113 -0.71 7.77 -2.10
CA SER A 113 -1.69 8.87 -2.12
C SER A 113 -2.62 8.79 -3.34
N LEU A 114 -3.59 9.70 -3.44
CA LEU A 114 -4.54 9.67 -4.53
C LEU A 114 -3.87 9.94 -5.90
N PHE A 115 -2.96 10.91 -5.99
CA PHE A 115 -2.36 11.32 -7.26
C PHE A 115 -0.84 11.28 -7.24
N ASN A 116 -0.23 11.05 -8.40
CA ASN A 116 1.18 11.34 -8.59
C ASN A 116 1.44 12.85 -8.48
N GLU A 117 2.27 13.25 -7.51
CA GLU A 117 2.55 14.64 -7.19
C GLU A 117 3.88 15.10 -7.82
N ASN A 118 3.82 15.56 -9.06
CA ASN A 118 5.00 15.90 -9.88
C ASN A 118 5.89 17.03 -9.33
N ARG A 119 5.43 17.78 -8.34
CA ARG A 119 6.19 18.87 -7.68
C ARG A 119 6.85 18.44 -6.37
N LYS A 120 6.71 17.18 -5.94
CA LYS A 120 7.39 16.71 -4.72
C LYS A 120 8.91 16.77 -4.89
N PRO A 121 9.63 17.35 -3.90
CA PRO A 121 11.08 17.36 -3.90
C PRO A 121 11.62 15.95 -3.63
N GLY A 122 12.94 15.76 -3.75
CA GLY A 122 13.60 14.49 -3.42
C GLY A 122 13.73 13.54 -4.61
N ILE A 123 13.89 12.25 -4.29
CA ILE A 123 14.19 11.18 -5.25
C ILE A 123 12.99 10.87 -6.16
N GLU A 124 13.21 10.10 -7.23
CA GLU A 124 12.20 9.87 -8.27
C GLU A 124 10.92 9.23 -7.73
N SER A 125 11.02 8.30 -6.78
CA SER A 125 9.85 7.67 -6.17
C SER A 125 8.90 8.66 -5.50
N GLU A 126 9.39 9.76 -4.94
CA GLU A 126 8.55 10.79 -4.29
C GLU A 126 7.43 11.32 -5.19
N ARG A 127 7.59 11.28 -6.51
CA ARG A 127 6.61 11.80 -7.47
C ARG A 127 5.62 10.73 -7.96
N ASN A 128 5.72 9.49 -7.47
CA ASN A 128 5.06 8.32 -8.06
C ASN A 128 4.35 7.43 -7.02
N TRP A 129 3.77 8.01 -5.98
CA TRP A 129 3.00 7.28 -4.95
C TRP A 129 1.49 7.20 -5.24
N GLY A 130 1.05 7.84 -6.32
CA GLY A 130 -0.34 7.97 -6.68
C GLY A 130 -0.97 6.68 -7.16
N MET A 131 -2.21 6.45 -6.76
CA MET A 131 -3.08 5.44 -7.38
C MET A 131 -3.59 5.90 -8.76
N PHE A 132 -3.65 7.22 -8.97
CA PHE A 132 -4.07 7.86 -10.21
C PHE A 132 -3.00 8.82 -10.76
N TYR A 133 -2.95 8.94 -12.08
CA TYR A 133 -2.29 10.05 -12.75
C TYR A 133 -3.11 11.34 -12.57
N ALA A 134 -2.48 12.49 -12.76
CA ALA A 134 -3.15 13.80 -12.64
C ALA A 134 -4.30 14.02 -13.65
N ASN A 135 -4.35 13.23 -14.72
CA ASN A 135 -5.46 13.25 -15.69
C ASN A 135 -6.66 12.36 -15.26
N GLY A 136 -6.61 11.75 -14.07
CA GLY A 136 -7.65 10.87 -13.54
C GLY A 136 -7.59 9.43 -14.05
N THR A 137 -6.65 9.09 -14.92
CA THR A 137 -6.45 7.68 -15.33
C THR A 137 -5.70 6.90 -14.25
N ASN A 138 -5.97 5.61 -14.14
CA ASN A 138 -5.36 4.75 -13.12
C ASN A 138 -3.88 4.53 -13.42
N VAL A 139 -3.03 4.57 -12.40
CA VAL A 139 -1.66 4.01 -12.48
C VAL A 139 -1.74 2.48 -12.41
N TYR A 140 -2.61 1.98 -11.52
CA TYR A 140 -3.02 0.59 -11.37
C TYR A 140 -4.46 0.56 -10.83
N ALA A 141 -5.22 -0.50 -11.11
CA ALA A 141 -6.61 -0.60 -10.70
C ALA A 141 -6.71 -1.25 -9.31
N LEU A 142 -7.33 -0.54 -8.36
CA LEU A 142 -7.45 -0.92 -6.96
C LEU A 142 -8.91 -1.21 -6.60
N ASP A 143 -9.13 -2.26 -5.83
CA ASP A 143 -10.43 -2.58 -5.23
C ASP A 143 -10.41 -2.20 -3.74
N PHE A 144 -11.22 -1.21 -3.38
CA PHE A 144 -11.32 -0.72 -2.00
C PHE A 144 -12.26 -1.55 -1.13
N THR A 145 -13.02 -2.48 -1.72
CA THR A 145 -13.95 -3.33 -0.96
C THR A 145 -13.23 -4.46 -0.23
N GLY A 146 -12.03 -4.84 -0.69
CA GLY A 146 -11.28 -5.99 -0.16
C GLY A 146 -11.81 -7.35 -0.61
N GLU A 147 -12.87 -7.40 -1.42
CA GLU A 147 -13.57 -8.64 -1.79
C GLU A 147 -12.89 -9.42 -2.94
N ASN A 148 -12.19 -8.74 -3.86
CA ASN A 148 -11.53 -9.44 -4.96
C ASN A 148 -10.22 -10.10 -4.53
N SER A 149 -10.04 -11.38 -4.90
CA SER A 149 -8.88 -12.21 -4.62
C SER A 149 -7.72 -12.07 -5.63
N THR A 150 -7.93 -11.36 -6.74
CA THR A 150 -6.92 -11.15 -7.79
C THR A 150 -6.68 -9.66 -8.07
N PRO A 151 -5.43 -9.26 -8.40
CA PRO A 151 -5.15 -7.91 -8.88
C PRO A 151 -5.99 -7.62 -10.12
N VAL A 152 -6.72 -6.51 -10.13
CA VAL A 152 -7.55 -6.12 -11.27
C VAL A 152 -6.61 -5.64 -12.38
N SER A 153 -6.46 -6.42 -13.45
CA SER A 153 -5.74 -5.97 -14.65
C SER A 153 -6.41 -4.70 -15.20
N PRO A 154 -5.64 -3.69 -15.66
CA PRO A 154 -6.22 -2.52 -16.28
C PRO A 154 -6.84 -2.92 -17.63
N THR A 155 -8.16 -3.07 -17.67
CA THR A 155 -8.89 -3.20 -18.92
C THR A 155 -8.91 -1.84 -19.60
N ASN A 156 -8.14 -1.68 -20.69
CA ASN A 156 -8.37 -0.61 -21.66
C ASN A 156 -9.74 -0.85 -22.30
N SER A 157 -10.79 -0.25 -21.77
CA SER A 157 -12.09 -0.17 -22.41
C SER A 157 -12.00 0.77 -23.61
N THR A 158 -11.49 0.23 -24.72
CA THR A 158 -11.62 0.84 -26.05
C THR A 158 -12.73 0.12 -26.78
N THR A 159 -13.98 0.52 -26.54
CA THR A 159 -15.09 0.25 -27.46
C THR A 159 -15.74 1.58 -27.77
N GLY A 160 -15.43 2.09 -28.96
CA GLY A 160 -15.96 3.35 -29.45
C GLY A 160 -17.43 3.28 -29.85
N THR A 161 -18.01 4.46 -29.99
CA THR A 161 -18.93 4.79 -31.09
C THR A 161 -18.86 6.29 -31.27
N SER A 162 -18.22 6.73 -32.35
CA SER A 162 -18.29 8.10 -32.83
C SER A 162 -19.68 8.30 -33.44
N PRO A 163 -20.47 9.33 -33.05
CA PRO A 163 -21.73 9.59 -33.72
C PRO A 163 -21.45 10.23 -35.09
N SER A 164 -21.80 9.53 -36.18
CA SER A 164 -21.93 10.16 -37.50
C SER A 164 -23.06 11.20 -37.49
N PRO A 165 -22.90 12.35 -38.15
CA PRO A 165 -23.93 13.38 -38.20
C PRO A 165 -25.07 12.93 -39.12
N SER A 166 -26.29 12.87 -38.58
CA SER A 166 -27.50 12.69 -39.37
C SER A 166 -27.93 14.04 -39.96
N SER A 167 -27.81 14.17 -41.28
CA SER A 167 -28.44 15.22 -42.07
C SER A 167 -29.92 14.88 -42.29
N GLY A 168 -30.83 15.61 -41.64
CA GLY A 168 -32.27 15.59 -41.95
C GLY A 168 -32.61 16.61 -43.04
N PRO A 169 -33.62 16.35 -43.90
CA PRO A 169 -34.05 17.30 -44.93
C PRO A 169 -34.94 18.40 -44.34
N ILE A 170 -35.03 19.50 -45.11
CA ILE A 170 -35.72 20.77 -44.88
C ILE A 170 -37.11 20.63 -44.27
#